data_AF-A0A9C9XTB4-F1
#
_entry.id   AF-A0A9C9XTB4-F1
#
_cell.length_a   1.000
_cell.length_b   1.000
_cell.length_c   1.000
_cell.angle_alpha   90.00
_cell.angle_beta   90.00
_cell.angle_gamma   90.00
#
_symmetry.space_group_name_H-M   'P 1'
#
loop_
_entity.id
_entity.type
_entity.pdbx_description
1 polymer ?
#
loop_
_entity_poly.entity_id
_entity_poly.type
_entity_poly.pdbx_seq_one_letter_code
_entity_poly.pdbx_strand_id
1 'polypeptide(L)'
;MQDRKIRILQILVVPVAAVLVATMFGTRARAAGKAGYTVEELSPSMSYEEYEKRYKEYYGDATARMAEEGNPADFLLDDGRDLANKVEGSKGKSCASCHGRDAMKLKGAATHFPRYDAAIKGIMTFPMQINACRVQAMGAKPLKYESYDQLALTLYIKSLSNGMPIQVSIDGPARPFYEEGRRAYYKRQGQLNFSCAICHIQYAGYKARSNLISNNKHHTDHWPSYRLKWGKTGSLQRRFRGCLKNMRAKVP
;
A
#
# COMPACT_ATOMS: atom_id res chain seq x y z
N MET A 1 -52.37 41.19 42.57
CA MET A 1 -53.73 41.35 42.01
C MET A 1 -53.82 40.58 40.71
N GLN A 2 -54.64 39.53 40.72
CA GLN A 2 -55.30 38.82 39.59
C GLN A 2 -54.47 38.11 38.50
N ASP A 3 -54.36 36.79 38.70
CA ASP A 3 -54.76 35.71 37.78
C ASP A 3 -55.51 36.08 36.49
N ARG A 4 -55.13 35.44 35.37
CA ARG A 4 -56.06 34.73 34.47
C ARG A 4 -55.38 33.75 33.49
N LYS A 5 -55.54 32.47 33.85
CA LYS A 5 -55.65 31.19 33.10
C LYS A 5 -55.57 31.16 31.56
N ILE A 6 -54.64 30.31 31.07
CA ILE A 6 -54.79 29.07 30.24
C ILE A 6 -55.81 29.07 29.09
N ARG A 7 -55.34 28.75 27.86
CA ARG A 7 -55.94 27.73 26.97
C ARG A 7 -54.90 27.02 26.10
N ILE A 8 -55.02 25.70 26.09
CA ILE A 8 -54.27 24.65 25.38
C ILE A 8 -54.96 24.42 24.02
N LEU A 9 -54.22 24.20 22.92
CA LEU A 9 -54.61 23.22 21.89
C LEU A 9 -53.49 22.84 20.90
N GLN A 10 -53.08 21.56 21.00
CA GLN A 10 -52.82 20.55 19.96
C GLN A 10 -51.73 20.73 18.88
N ILE A 11 -50.66 19.93 18.94
CA ILE A 11 -50.40 18.65 18.24
C ILE A 11 -50.02 18.83 16.76
N LEU A 12 -48.75 18.54 16.45
CA LEU A 12 -48.39 17.65 15.33
C LEU A 12 -47.00 17.06 15.59
N VAL A 13 -47.02 15.77 15.95
CA VAL A 13 -45.87 14.88 16.03
C VAL A 13 -45.57 14.39 14.62
N VAL A 14 -44.32 14.50 14.16
CA VAL A 14 -43.80 13.70 13.04
C VAL A 14 -42.50 13.04 13.51
N PRO A 15 -42.41 11.70 13.46
CA PRO A 15 -41.20 10.98 13.82
C PRO A 15 -40.29 10.90 12.60
N VAL A 16 -39.02 11.28 12.73
CA VAL A 16 -37.98 10.87 11.76
C VAL A 16 -37.00 9.98 12.48
N ALA A 17 -37.15 8.69 12.21
CA ALA A 17 -36.18 7.67 12.54
C ALA A 17 -34.83 7.99 11.89
N ALA A 18 -33.75 7.93 12.66
CA ALA A 18 -32.40 7.86 12.12
C ALA A 18 -31.66 6.70 12.81
N VAL A 19 -31.85 5.51 12.25
CA VAL A 19 -30.95 4.37 12.46
C VAL A 19 -29.93 4.39 11.33
N LEU A 20 -28.64 4.51 11.66
CA LEU A 20 -27.59 3.58 11.23
C LEU A 20 -26.21 4.03 11.72
N VAL A 21 -25.67 3.19 12.60
CA VAL A 21 -24.25 3.07 12.90
C VAL A 21 -23.49 2.71 11.62
N ALA A 22 -22.45 3.47 11.30
CA ALA A 22 -21.35 3.01 10.47
C ALA A 22 -20.08 3.84 10.75
N THR A 23 -19.44 3.63 11.91
CA THR A 23 -18.03 3.97 12.08
C THR A 23 -17.18 2.97 11.30
N MET A 24 -17.14 3.14 9.97
CA MET A 24 -16.12 2.51 9.14
C MET A 24 -14.87 3.39 9.17
N PHE A 25 -13.92 3.03 10.04
CA PHE A 25 -12.50 3.32 9.81
C PHE A 25 -12.03 2.50 8.60
N GLY A 26 -12.41 2.97 7.41
CA GLY A 26 -11.77 2.62 6.16
C GLY A 26 -11.15 3.90 5.63
N THR A 27 -9.83 3.93 5.49
CA THR A 27 -9.14 4.92 4.68
C THR A 27 -9.57 4.73 3.22
N ARG A 28 -10.76 5.22 2.89
CA ARG A 28 -11.18 5.43 1.50
C ARG A 28 -10.34 6.61 1.01
N ALA A 29 -9.38 6.34 0.12
CA ALA A 29 -8.76 7.38 -0.67
C ALA A 29 -9.85 8.02 -1.53
N ARG A 30 -10.46 9.10 -1.03
CA ARG A 30 -11.43 9.92 -1.75
C ARG A 30 -10.60 10.84 -2.63
N ALA A 31 -10.57 10.58 -3.93
CA ALA A 31 -9.91 11.47 -4.89
C ALA A 31 -10.59 12.84 -4.81
N ALA A 32 -9.83 13.85 -4.37
CA ALA A 32 -10.30 15.23 -4.27
C ALA A 32 -9.41 16.13 -5.14
N GLY A 33 -10.05 16.80 -6.11
CA GLY A 33 -9.63 18.13 -6.57
C GLY A 33 -8.94 18.19 -7.93
N LYS A 34 -9.73 18.58 -8.94
CA LYS A 34 -9.28 19.33 -10.12
C LYS A 34 -8.68 20.66 -9.65
N ALA A 35 -7.39 20.87 -9.91
CA ALA A 35 -6.76 22.18 -10.03
C ALA A 35 -5.61 22.02 -11.03
N GLY A 36 -5.43 23.00 -11.93
CA GLY A 36 -4.47 22.98 -13.03
C GLY A 36 -3.01 22.98 -12.58
N TYR A 37 -2.56 21.88 -11.97
CA TYR A 37 -1.16 21.62 -11.67
C TYR A 37 -0.51 21.01 -12.90
N THR A 38 0.27 21.82 -13.63
CA THR A 38 1.16 21.31 -14.67
C THR A 38 2.27 20.51 -13.99
N VAL A 39 2.41 19.24 -14.36
CA VAL A 39 3.51 18.40 -13.87
C VAL A 39 4.77 18.76 -14.64
N GLU A 40 5.73 19.39 -13.98
CA GLU A 40 7.09 19.52 -14.50
C GLU A 40 7.83 18.20 -14.25
N GLU A 41 7.99 17.40 -15.30
CA GLU A 41 8.72 16.13 -15.21
C GLU A 41 10.22 16.38 -15.22
N LEU A 42 10.90 15.96 -14.16
CA LEU A 42 12.36 15.95 -14.10
C LEU A 42 12.87 14.82 -14.98
N SER A 43 13.76 15.11 -15.94
CA SER A 43 14.29 14.10 -16.86
C SER A 43 15.72 14.38 -17.33
N PRO A 44 16.45 13.34 -17.79
CA PRO A 44 16.23 11.92 -17.52
C PRO A 44 16.85 11.47 -16.18
N SER A 45 16.28 10.41 -15.59
CA SER A 45 16.94 9.67 -14.50
C SER A 45 18.20 9.00 -15.01
N MET A 46 19.15 8.72 -14.12
CA MET A 46 20.25 7.81 -14.41
C MET A 46 19.72 6.48 -14.99
N SER A 47 20.43 5.90 -15.96
CA SER A 47 20.06 4.57 -16.46
C SER A 47 20.12 3.54 -15.31
N TYR A 48 19.35 2.48 -15.44
CA TYR A 48 19.33 1.47 -14.38
C TYR A 48 20.66 0.72 -14.32
N GLU A 49 21.30 0.52 -15.46
CA GLU A 49 22.59 -0.14 -15.61
C GLU A 49 23.70 0.65 -14.87
N GLU A 50 23.73 1.98 -15.04
CA GLU A 50 24.68 2.84 -14.32
C GLU A 50 24.36 2.89 -12.82
N TYR A 51 23.07 2.90 -12.44
CA TYR A 51 22.68 2.81 -11.03
C TYR A 51 23.14 1.50 -10.38
N GLU A 52 22.95 0.36 -11.05
CA GLU A 52 23.35 -0.96 -10.57
C GLU A 52 24.87 -1.05 -10.40
N LYS A 53 25.63 -0.52 -11.35
CA LYS A 53 27.08 -0.41 -11.24
C LYS A 53 27.49 0.35 -9.97
N ARG A 54 26.92 1.54 -9.73
CA ARG A 54 27.21 2.34 -8.53
C ARG A 54 26.75 1.67 -7.25
N TYR A 55 25.63 0.96 -7.29
CA TYR A 55 25.13 0.18 -6.16
C TYR A 55 26.13 -0.91 -5.77
N LYS A 56 26.62 -1.68 -6.75
CA LYS A 56 27.60 -2.74 -6.54
C LYS A 56 28.96 -2.19 -6.07
N GLU A 57 29.40 -1.06 -6.60
CA GLU A 57 30.62 -0.40 -6.13
C GLU A 57 30.50 0.06 -4.67
N TYR A 58 29.34 0.59 -4.28
CA TYR A 58 29.16 1.16 -2.94
C TYR A 58 28.82 0.13 -1.86
N TYR A 59 27.95 -0.83 -2.15
CA TYR A 59 27.48 -1.83 -1.19
C TYR A 59 28.13 -3.20 -1.36
N GLY A 60 28.92 -3.41 -2.42
CA GLY A 60 29.46 -4.72 -2.76
C GLY A 60 28.35 -5.71 -3.08
N ASP A 61 28.54 -6.95 -2.65
CA ASP A 61 27.61 -8.06 -2.79
C ASP A 61 26.82 -8.35 -1.50
N ALA A 62 26.99 -7.55 -0.44
CA ALA A 62 26.46 -7.89 0.90
C ALA A 62 24.95 -8.14 0.91
N THR A 63 24.17 -7.39 0.13
CA THR A 63 22.72 -7.61 0.02
C THR A 63 22.36 -8.82 -0.83
N ALA A 64 23.18 -9.17 -1.83
CA ALA A 64 22.99 -10.38 -2.63
C ALA A 64 23.32 -11.62 -1.79
N ARG A 65 24.46 -11.61 -1.09
CA ARG A 65 24.83 -12.64 -0.11
C ARG A 65 23.77 -12.82 0.96
N MET A 66 23.21 -11.74 1.51
CA MET A 66 22.10 -11.85 2.45
C MET A 66 20.84 -12.48 1.84
N ALA A 67 20.57 -12.25 0.55
CA ALA A 67 19.44 -12.88 -0.12
C ALA A 67 19.67 -14.38 -0.38
N GLU A 68 20.92 -14.81 -0.58
CA GLU A 68 21.29 -16.20 -0.92
C GLU A 68 21.62 -17.06 0.31
N GLU A 69 22.33 -16.50 1.28
CA GLU A 69 22.86 -17.21 2.46
C GLU A 69 21.89 -17.23 3.64
N GLY A 70 20.90 -16.34 3.66
CA GLY A 70 19.88 -16.29 4.70
C GLY A 70 19.22 -14.92 4.81
N ASN A 71 18.02 -14.77 4.25
CA ASN A 71 17.31 -13.51 4.27
C ASN A 71 16.54 -13.39 5.59
N PRO A 72 16.72 -12.32 6.39
CA PRO A 72 15.98 -12.15 7.64
C PRO A 72 14.45 -12.11 7.47
N ALA A 73 13.96 -11.90 6.24
CA ALA A 73 12.54 -11.96 5.90
C ALA A 73 12.00 -13.40 5.81
N ASP A 74 12.85 -14.43 5.73
CA ASP A 74 12.44 -15.82 5.50
C ASP A 74 11.57 -16.35 6.64
N PHE A 75 11.84 -15.97 7.89
CA PHE A 75 10.96 -16.30 9.02
C PHE A 75 9.53 -15.76 8.82
N LEU A 76 9.40 -14.55 8.31
CA LEU A 76 8.09 -13.95 8.03
C LEU A 76 7.43 -14.58 6.79
N LEU A 77 8.24 -15.09 5.86
CA LEU A 77 7.78 -15.83 4.69
C LEU A 77 7.13 -17.15 5.11
N ASP A 78 7.78 -17.90 6.01
CA ASP A 78 7.28 -19.16 6.56
C ASP A 78 5.99 -18.94 7.36
N ASP A 79 5.95 -17.95 8.24
CA ASP A 79 4.72 -17.58 8.95
C ASP A 79 3.59 -17.20 7.98
N GLY A 80 3.92 -16.54 6.86
CA GLY A 80 2.97 -16.21 5.81
C GLY A 80 2.41 -17.45 5.10
N ARG A 81 3.24 -18.48 4.91
CA ARG A 81 2.82 -19.78 4.38
C ARG A 81 1.89 -20.51 5.34
N ASP A 82 2.19 -20.50 6.62
CA ASP A 82 1.34 -21.12 7.64
C ASP A 82 -0.03 -20.43 7.70
N LEU A 83 -0.05 -19.09 7.65
CA LEU A 83 -1.28 -18.32 7.55
C LEU A 83 -2.08 -18.62 6.28
N ALA A 84 -1.42 -18.90 5.15
CA ALA A 84 -2.11 -19.27 3.92
C ALA A 84 -2.80 -20.65 4.01
N ASN A 85 -2.22 -21.58 4.78
CA ASN A 85 -2.76 -22.92 5.00
C ASN A 85 -3.77 -22.98 6.17
N LYS A 86 -3.69 -22.05 7.12
CA LYS A 86 -4.56 -21.99 8.30
C LYS A 86 -6.04 -21.83 7.92
N VAL A 87 -6.86 -22.77 8.37
CA VAL A 87 -8.32 -22.67 8.28
C VAL A 87 -8.82 -21.66 9.32
N GLU A 88 -9.57 -20.66 8.88
CA GLU A 88 -10.03 -19.58 9.76
C GLU A 88 -11.37 -18.99 9.27
N GLY A 89 -12.12 -18.41 10.20
CA GLY A 89 -13.40 -17.77 9.91
C GLY A 89 -14.58 -18.73 9.91
N SER A 90 -15.78 -18.16 9.86
CA SER A 90 -17.04 -18.91 10.01
C SER A 90 -17.33 -19.88 8.86
N LYS A 91 -16.63 -19.76 7.74
CA LYS A 91 -16.81 -20.63 6.57
C LYS A 91 -15.88 -21.84 6.55
N GLY A 92 -15.00 -21.98 7.55
CA GLY A 92 -14.08 -23.13 7.66
C GLY A 92 -13.13 -23.25 6.46
N LYS A 93 -12.67 -22.12 5.91
CA LYS A 93 -11.79 -22.08 4.73
C LYS A 93 -10.42 -21.50 5.07
N SER A 94 -9.43 -21.88 4.26
CA SER A 94 -8.09 -21.26 4.20
C SER A 94 -7.83 -20.70 2.80
N CYS A 95 -6.74 -19.94 2.63
CA CYS A 95 -6.32 -19.52 1.29
C CYS A 95 -6.05 -20.76 0.43
N ALA A 96 -5.38 -21.77 1.01
CA ALA A 96 -5.09 -23.03 0.34
C ALA A 96 -6.33 -23.82 -0.10
N SER A 97 -7.42 -23.76 0.68
CA SER A 97 -8.68 -24.45 0.33
C SER A 97 -9.30 -23.96 -0.99
N CYS A 98 -9.08 -22.70 -1.38
CA CYS A 98 -9.57 -22.14 -2.64
C CYS A 98 -8.49 -22.10 -3.73
N HIS A 99 -7.23 -21.89 -3.33
CA HIS A 99 -6.13 -21.61 -4.24
C HIS A 99 -5.10 -22.75 -4.33
N GLY A 100 -5.50 -23.97 -3.97
CA GLY A 100 -4.64 -25.15 -3.98
C GLY A 100 -3.67 -25.19 -2.81
N ARG A 101 -2.96 -26.31 -2.64
CA ARG A 101 -1.95 -26.49 -1.59
C ARG A 101 -1.00 -25.28 -1.57
N ASP A 102 -0.72 -24.77 -0.37
CA ASP A 102 0.19 -23.62 -0.19
C ASP A 102 -0.25 -22.38 -1.01
N ALA A 103 -1.54 -22.27 -1.35
CA ALA A 103 -2.09 -21.23 -2.21
C ALA A 103 -1.39 -21.07 -3.59
N MET A 104 -0.72 -22.12 -4.10
CA MET A 104 0.13 -22.06 -5.29
C MET A 104 -0.59 -21.61 -6.58
N LYS A 105 -1.92 -21.73 -6.66
CA LYS A 105 -2.69 -21.19 -7.79
C LYS A 105 -2.73 -19.65 -7.81
N LEU A 106 -2.19 -18.97 -6.80
CA LEU A 106 -2.01 -17.51 -6.79
C LEU A 106 -0.71 -17.04 -7.43
N LYS A 107 0.12 -17.94 -7.96
CA LYS A 107 1.30 -17.56 -8.76
C LYS A 107 0.91 -16.57 -9.87
N GLY A 108 1.60 -15.44 -9.93
CA GLY A 108 1.34 -14.34 -10.87
C GLY A 108 0.25 -13.35 -10.41
N ALA A 109 -0.61 -13.69 -9.46
CA ALA A 109 -1.73 -12.83 -9.06
C ALA A 109 -1.27 -11.46 -8.56
N ALA A 110 -0.15 -11.42 -7.84
CA ALA A 110 0.40 -10.18 -7.30
C ALA A 110 0.90 -9.20 -8.37
N THR A 111 1.25 -9.68 -9.57
CA THR A 111 1.83 -8.85 -10.65
C THR A 111 0.82 -7.84 -11.22
N HIS A 112 -0.48 -8.08 -11.02
CA HIS A 112 -1.57 -7.24 -11.50
C HIS A 112 -2.06 -6.21 -10.47
N PHE A 113 -1.38 -6.07 -9.33
CA PHE A 113 -1.73 -5.10 -8.29
C PHE A 113 -0.69 -3.98 -8.15
N PRO A 114 -1.13 -2.75 -7.84
CA PRO A 114 -2.50 -2.31 -7.60
C PRO A 114 -3.38 -2.27 -8.87
N ARG A 115 -4.70 -2.41 -8.72
CA ARG A 115 -5.67 -2.32 -9.83
C ARG A 115 -6.93 -1.57 -9.45
N TYR A 116 -7.63 -1.03 -10.43
CA TYR A 116 -8.97 -0.48 -10.20
C TYR A 116 -9.96 -1.60 -9.84
N ASP A 117 -10.83 -1.31 -8.87
CA ASP A 117 -11.91 -2.17 -8.43
C ASP A 117 -13.22 -1.39 -8.42
N ALA A 118 -14.20 -1.92 -9.16
CA ALA A 118 -15.49 -1.25 -9.38
C ALA A 118 -16.36 -1.22 -8.12
N ALA A 119 -16.23 -2.21 -7.22
CA ALA A 119 -17.05 -2.28 -6.02
C ALA A 119 -16.68 -1.17 -5.02
N ILE A 120 -15.40 -0.84 -4.93
CA ILE A 120 -14.93 0.30 -4.10
C ILE A 120 -14.78 1.60 -4.89
N LYS A 121 -15.03 1.59 -6.21
CA LYS A 121 -14.80 2.71 -7.14
C LYS A 121 -13.43 3.35 -6.95
N GLY A 122 -12.40 2.52 -6.82
CA GLY A 122 -11.08 2.94 -6.38
C GLY A 122 -9.99 1.91 -6.61
N ILE A 123 -8.77 2.22 -6.15
CA ILE A 123 -7.63 1.33 -6.30
C ILE A 123 -7.61 0.28 -5.18
N MET A 124 -7.71 -0.98 -5.57
CA MET A 124 -7.47 -2.15 -4.72
C MET A 124 -5.97 -2.45 -4.68
N THR A 125 -5.39 -2.44 -3.48
CA THR A 125 -4.03 -2.93 -3.26
C THR A 125 -4.03 -4.43 -2.98
N PHE A 126 -2.90 -5.10 -3.16
CA PHE A 126 -2.81 -6.53 -2.89
C PHE A 126 -3.17 -6.92 -1.44
N PRO A 127 -2.72 -6.20 -0.39
CA PRO A 127 -3.14 -6.52 0.97
C PRO A 127 -4.63 -6.23 1.24
N MET A 128 -5.24 -5.28 0.52
CA MET A 128 -6.69 -5.07 0.58
C MET A 128 -7.44 -6.24 -0.06
N GLN A 129 -6.96 -6.77 -1.18
CA GLN A 129 -7.53 -7.95 -1.83
C GLN A 129 -7.47 -9.17 -0.90
N ILE A 130 -6.35 -9.39 -0.21
CA ILE A 130 -6.23 -10.47 0.79
C ILE A 130 -7.31 -10.32 1.87
N ASN A 131 -7.47 -9.12 2.43
CA ASN A 131 -8.52 -8.87 3.42
C ASN A 131 -9.94 -9.02 2.88
N ALA A 132 -10.19 -8.66 1.62
CA ALA A 132 -11.47 -8.90 0.96
C ALA A 132 -11.77 -10.40 0.89
N CYS A 133 -10.80 -11.23 0.49
CA CYS A 133 -10.95 -12.69 0.47
C CYS A 133 -11.20 -13.24 1.89
N ARG A 134 -10.48 -12.76 2.90
CA ARG A 134 -10.68 -13.19 4.29
C ARG A 134 -12.10 -12.92 4.77
N VAL A 135 -12.63 -11.72 4.53
CA VAL A 135 -13.98 -11.36 4.96
C VAL A 135 -15.03 -12.11 4.13
N GLN A 136 -14.93 -12.06 2.81
CA GLN A 136 -16.00 -12.52 1.91
C GLN A 136 -15.98 -14.03 1.71
N ALA A 137 -14.82 -14.65 1.52
CA ALA A 137 -14.69 -16.07 1.20
C ALA A 137 -14.48 -16.95 2.44
N MET A 138 -13.77 -16.46 3.46
CA MET A 138 -13.49 -17.23 4.69
C MET A 138 -14.44 -16.89 5.85
N GLY A 139 -15.09 -15.72 5.83
CA GLY A 139 -15.85 -15.24 6.99
C GLY A 139 -14.94 -14.94 8.19
N ALA A 140 -13.67 -14.62 7.92
CA ALA A 140 -12.67 -14.28 8.92
C ALA A 140 -12.60 -12.75 9.10
N LYS A 141 -12.11 -12.31 10.28
CA LYS A 141 -11.85 -10.88 10.50
C LYS A 141 -10.73 -10.39 9.56
N PRO A 142 -10.82 -9.16 9.03
CA PRO A 142 -9.72 -8.59 8.26
C PRO A 142 -8.50 -8.42 9.17
N LEU A 143 -7.32 -8.71 8.65
CA LEU A 143 -6.08 -8.42 9.35
C LEU A 143 -5.88 -6.90 9.35
N LYS A 144 -5.42 -6.35 10.48
CA LYS A 144 -5.10 -4.92 10.56
C LYS A 144 -4.04 -4.59 9.51
N TYR A 145 -4.23 -3.50 8.77
CA TYR A 145 -3.27 -3.09 7.74
C TYR A 145 -1.89 -2.89 8.37
N GLU A 146 -0.85 -3.43 7.73
CA GLU A 146 0.54 -3.46 8.26
C GLU A 146 0.74 -4.21 9.59
N SER A 147 -0.23 -5.02 10.04
CA SER A 147 0.05 -5.98 11.12
C SER A 147 1.06 -7.02 10.67
N TYR A 148 1.66 -7.71 11.64
CA TYR A 148 2.59 -8.81 11.39
C TYR A 148 2.00 -9.83 10.41
N ASP A 149 0.83 -10.40 10.75
CA ASP A 149 0.14 -11.40 9.93
C ASP A 149 -0.23 -10.88 8.52
N GLN A 150 -0.61 -9.60 8.42
CA GLN A 150 -0.97 -9.03 7.12
C GLN A 150 0.25 -8.89 6.23
N LEU A 151 1.39 -8.47 6.80
CA LEU A 151 2.66 -8.38 6.09
C LEU A 151 3.20 -9.77 5.74
N ALA A 152 3.08 -10.75 6.64
CA ALA A 152 3.48 -12.14 6.42
C ALA A 152 2.71 -12.77 5.26
N LEU A 153 1.38 -12.72 5.31
CA LEU A 153 0.54 -13.29 4.27
C LEU A 153 0.72 -12.55 2.93
N THR A 154 0.91 -11.22 2.95
CA THR A 154 1.24 -10.44 1.76
C THR A 154 2.60 -10.86 1.18
N LEU A 155 3.65 -10.92 2.01
CA LEU A 155 5.01 -11.28 1.60
C LEU A 155 5.02 -12.67 0.96
N TYR A 156 4.41 -13.65 1.62
CA TYR A 156 4.31 -15.02 1.13
C TYR A 156 3.59 -15.12 -0.21
N ILE A 157 2.37 -14.60 -0.34
CA ILE A 157 1.63 -14.75 -1.60
C ILE A 157 2.31 -13.95 -2.72
N LYS A 158 2.93 -12.80 -2.43
CA LYS A 158 3.72 -12.06 -3.42
C LYS A 158 4.96 -12.86 -3.87
N SER A 159 5.63 -13.58 -2.97
CA SER A 159 6.84 -14.35 -3.30
C SER A 159 6.59 -15.46 -4.34
N LEU A 160 5.36 -15.98 -4.39
CA LEU A 160 4.93 -16.93 -5.44
C LEU A 160 5.07 -16.36 -6.85
N SER A 161 5.17 -15.04 -6.98
CA SER A 161 5.32 -14.31 -8.25
C SER A 161 6.72 -13.71 -8.46
N ASN A 162 7.72 -14.08 -7.64
CA ASN A 162 9.08 -13.60 -7.81
C ASN A 162 9.62 -13.93 -9.22
N GLY A 163 10.32 -12.96 -9.82
CA GLY A 163 10.86 -13.05 -11.18
C GLY A 163 9.85 -12.81 -12.31
N MET A 164 8.55 -12.67 -12.01
CA MET A 164 7.53 -12.38 -13.02
C MET A 164 7.42 -10.86 -13.30
N PRO A 165 7.15 -10.45 -14.55
CA PRO A 165 6.99 -9.03 -14.87
C PRO A 165 5.73 -8.44 -14.24
N ILE A 166 5.83 -7.21 -13.73
CA ILE A 166 4.69 -6.45 -13.21
C ILE A 166 3.81 -5.99 -14.37
N GLN A 167 2.49 -6.23 -14.24
CA GLN A 167 1.49 -6.00 -15.28
C GLN A 167 0.31 -5.19 -14.72
N VAL A 168 0.63 -3.97 -14.25
CA VAL A 168 -0.36 -3.01 -13.73
C VAL A 168 -0.85 -2.12 -14.87
N SER A 169 -2.16 -2.08 -15.07
CA SER A 169 -2.78 -1.16 -16.03
C SER A 169 -2.92 0.25 -15.42
N ILE A 170 -2.56 1.26 -16.22
CA ILE A 170 -2.75 2.68 -15.90
C ILE A 170 -3.87 3.31 -16.74
N ASP A 171 -4.59 2.49 -17.50
CA ASP A 171 -5.60 2.92 -18.46
C ASP A 171 -7.03 2.84 -17.90
N GLY A 172 -7.99 3.34 -18.69
CA GLY A 172 -9.41 3.30 -18.37
C GLY A 172 -9.72 3.89 -16.99
N PRO A 173 -10.46 3.17 -16.12
CA PRO A 173 -10.85 3.70 -14.82
C PRO A 173 -9.68 3.86 -13.82
N ALA A 174 -8.50 3.27 -14.09
CA ALA A 174 -7.31 3.48 -13.28
C ALA A 174 -6.61 4.82 -13.60
N ARG A 175 -6.84 5.39 -14.79
CA ARG A 175 -6.16 6.60 -15.28
C ARG A 175 -6.22 7.77 -14.29
N PRO A 176 -7.37 8.16 -13.72
CA PRO A 176 -7.41 9.29 -12.79
C PRO A 176 -6.55 9.10 -11.54
N PHE A 177 -6.46 7.88 -11.03
CA PHE A 177 -5.64 7.54 -9.86
C PHE A 177 -4.15 7.50 -10.20
N TYR A 178 -3.79 7.00 -11.38
CA TYR A 178 -2.42 7.08 -11.87
C TYR A 178 -1.98 8.54 -12.01
N GLU A 179 -2.81 9.39 -12.62
CA GLU A 179 -2.55 10.80 -12.78
C GLU A 179 -2.42 11.54 -11.44
N GLU A 180 -3.22 11.18 -10.44
CA GLU A 180 -3.07 11.70 -9.07
C GLU A 180 -1.77 11.25 -8.42
N GLY A 181 -1.40 9.97 -8.56
CA GLY A 181 -0.12 9.45 -8.10
C GLY A 181 1.06 10.14 -8.79
N ARG A 182 0.98 10.37 -10.10
CA ARG A 182 2.00 11.10 -10.89
C ARG A 182 2.14 12.52 -10.37
N ARG A 183 1.03 13.26 -10.20
CA ARG A 183 1.07 14.61 -9.61
C ARG A 183 1.71 14.59 -8.24
N ALA A 184 1.34 13.65 -7.36
CA ALA A 184 1.93 13.55 -6.03
C ALA A 184 3.44 13.25 -6.05
N TYR A 185 3.91 12.44 -7.00
CA TYR A 185 5.32 12.05 -7.16
C TYR A 185 6.21 13.24 -7.53
N TYR A 186 5.73 14.12 -8.41
CA TYR A 186 6.48 15.32 -8.86
C TYR A 186 6.21 16.56 -8.01
N LYS A 187 5.11 16.60 -7.25
CA LYS A 187 4.76 17.73 -6.40
C LYS A 187 5.80 17.95 -5.31
N ARG A 188 6.33 19.18 -5.24
CA ARG A 188 7.14 19.62 -4.11
C ARG A 188 6.28 19.79 -2.86
N GLN A 189 6.73 19.25 -1.74
CA GLN A 189 5.98 19.17 -0.49
C GLN A 189 6.88 19.36 0.73
N GLY A 190 6.26 19.81 1.82
CA GLY A 190 6.91 19.98 3.12
C GLY A 190 7.82 21.18 3.21
N GLN A 191 8.33 21.46 4.41
CA GLN A 191 9.19 22.62 4.68
C GLN A 191 10.48 22.58 3.83
N LEU A 192 10.96 21.40 3.45
CA LEU A 192 12.17 21.24 2.65
C LEU A 192 11.92 21.40 1.14
N ASN A 193 10.67 21.60 0.71
CA ASN A 193 10.28 21.83 -0.69
C ASN A 193 10.82 20.77 -1.67
N PHE A 194 10.81 19.50 -1.26
CA PHE A 194 11.25 18.36 -2.06
C PHE A 194 10.10 17.61 -2.71
N SER A 195 10.36 16.85 -3.76
CA SER A 195 9.45 15.87 -4.35
C SER A 195 10.14 14.50 -4.45
N CYS A 196 9.38 13.43 -4.68
CA CYS A 196 9.94 12.10 -4.90
C CYS A 196 10.90 12.10 -6.10
N ALA A 197 10.51 12.80 -7.16
CA ALA A 197 11.27 12.94 -8.39
C ALA A 197 12.63 13.63 -8.19
N ILE A 198 12.74 14.63 -7.29
CA ILE A 198 14.04 15.28 -7.04
C ILE A 198 15.05 14.24 -6.56
N CYS A 199 14.71 13.41 -5.58
CA CYS A 199 15.65 12.40 -5.10
C CYS A 199 15.80 11.25 -6.10
N HIS A 200 14.69 10.68 -6.55
CA HIS A 200 14.69 9.37 -7.21
C HIS A 200 14.72 9.42 -8.74
N ILE A 201 14.69 10.61 -9.33
CA ILE A 201 14.97 10.85 -10.75
C ILE A 201 16.21 11.71 -10.88
N GLN A 202 16.17 12.96 -10.41
CA GLN A 202 17.25 13.92 -10.64
C GLN A 202 18.56 13.54 -9.92
N TYR A 203 18.47 12.97 -8.72
CA TYR A 203 19.63 12.56 -7.92
C TYR A 203 19.74 11.04 -7.71
N ALA A 204 19.11 10.24 -8.57
CA ALA A 204 19.28 8.79 -8.55
C ALA A 204 20.76 8.40 -8.69
N GLY A 205 21.23 7.47 -7.86
CA GLY A 205 22.63 7.04 -7.85
C GLY A 205 23.62 8.03 -7.22
N TYR A 206 23.16 9.16 -6.68
CA TYR A 206 23.96 10.03 -5.81
C TYR A 206 23.76 9.67 -4.34
N LYS A 207 24.59 10.24 -3.46
CA LYS A 207 24.58 9.95 -2.02
C LYS A 207 23.81 11.03 -1.24
N ALA A 208 22.83 10.60 -0.47
CA ALA A 208 22.27 11.36 0.65
C ALA A 208 22.93 10.89 1.94
N ARG A 209 24.05 11.53 2.31
CA ARG A 209 24.93 11.08 3.40
C ARG A 209 25.40 9.64 3.14
N SER A 210 25.14 8.70 4.04
CA SER A 210 25.53 7.29 3.93
C SER A 210 24.56 6.42 3.11
N ASN A 211 23.58 7.01 2.43
CA ASN A 211 22.60 6.25 1.64
C ASN A 211 22.77 6.59 0.16
N LEU A 212 22.98 5.58 -0.67
CA LEU A 212 22.80 5.72 -2.10
C LEU A 212 21.32 5.91 -2.40
N ILE A 213 20.98 6.96 -3.13
CA ILE A 213 19.60 7.25 -3.49
C ILE A 213 19.20 6.29 -4.61
N SER A 214 18.20 5.46 -4.34
CA SER A 214 17.73 4.47 -5.31
C SER A 214 17.02 5.10 -6.51
N ASN A 215 17.17 4.44 -7.66
CA ASN A 215 16.53 4.80 -8.92
C ASN A 215 15.00 4.62 -8.84
N ASN A 216 14.23 5.43 -9.57
CA ASN A 216 12.77 5.30 -9.65
C ASN A 216 12.31 4.00 -10.34
N LYS A 217 13.13 3.39 -11.20
CA LYS A 217 12.89 2.05 -11.74
C LYS A 217 13.13 0.99 -10.65
N HIS A 218 12.28 -0.03 -10.57
CA HIS A 218 12.38 -1.13 -9.57
C HIS A 218 12.26 -0.69 -8.10
N HIS A 219 11.63 0.46 -7.85
CA HIS A 219 11.56 1.06 -6.51
C HIS A 219 10.48 0.43 -5.61
N THR A 220 9.47 -0.16 -6.24
CA THR A 220 8.24 -0.63 -5.59
C THR A 220 7.96 -2.12 -5.82
N ASP A 221 8.76 -2.82 -6.63
CA ASP A 221 8.53 -4.21 -6.99
C ASP A 221 8.78 -5.18 -5.81
N HIS A 222 9.81 -4.90 -5.02
CA HIS A 222 10.30 -5.75 -3.93
C HIS A 222 9.58 -5.57 -2.57
N TRP A 223 8.45 -4.85 -2.52
CA TRP A 223 7.70 -4.60 -1.28
C TRP A 223 6.62 -5.65 -1.02
N PRO A 224 6.30 -6.00 0.25
CA PRO A 224 6.90 -5.51 1.49
C PRO A 224 8.34 -6.00 1.67
N SER A 225 9.17 -5.22 2.36
CA SER A 225 10.62 -5.51 2.46
C SER A 225 11.10 -5.48 3.90
N TYR A 226 11.98 -6.42 4.23
CA TYR A 226 12.76 -6.35 5.47
C TYR A 226 13.77 -5.21 5.36
N ARG A 227 13.84 -4.39 6.41
CA ARG A 227 14.84 -3.32 6.48
C ARG A 227 15.66 -3.49 7.74
N LEU A 228 16.98 -3.60 7.59
CA LEU A 228 17.93 -3.69 8.70
C LEU A 228 17.72 -2.57 9.72
N LYS A 229 17.52 -1.33 9.24
CA LYS A 229 17.20 -0.18 10.11
C LYS A 229 15.93 -0.35 10.94
N TRP A 230 14.94 -1.10 10.46
CA TRP A 230 13.69 -1.34 11.18
C TRP A 230 13.75 -2.61 12.04
N GLY A 231 14.69 -3.52 11.77
CA GLY A 231 14.72 -4.86 12.36
C GLY A 231 13.50 -5.71 12.01
N LYS A 232 12.72 -5.33 10.99
CA LYS A 232 11.50 -6.00 10.57
C LYS A 232 11.05 -5.60 9.17
N THR A 233 10.14 -6.39 8.62
CA THR A 233 9.43 -6.11 7.38
C THR A 233 8.45 -4.95 7.54
N GLY A 234 8.34 -4.13 6.50
CA GLY A 234 7.32 -3.09 6.42
C GLY A 234 6.75 -2.93 5.02
N SER A 235 5.61 -2.25 4.94
CA SER A 235 4.89 -2.00 3.69
C SER A 235 5.49 -0.83 2.90
N LEU A 236 5.10 -0.76 1.62
CA LEU A 236 5.36 0.40 0.78
C LEU A 236 4.69 1.68 1.32
N GLN A 237 3.50 1.58 1.91
CA GLN A 237 2.79 2.72 2.48
C GLN A 237 3.55 3.29 3.69
N ARG A 238 4.15 2.44 4.53
CA ARG A 238 5.06 2.87 5.60
C ARG A 238 6.27 3.60 5.02
N ARG A 239 6.80 3.15 3.88
CA ARG A 239 7.90 3.84 3.19
C ARG A 239 7.48 5.24 2.74
N PHE A 240 6.32 5.38 2.09
CA PHE A 240 5.80 6.68 1.67
C PHE A 240 5.60 7.64 2.85
N ARG A 241 4.98 7.19 3.94
CA ARG A 241 4.83 8.01 5.16
C ARG A 241 6.19 8.45 5.72
N GLY A 242 7.18 7.56 5.70
CA GLY A 242 8.56 7.89 6.09
C GLY A 242 9.22 8.94 5.18
N CYS A 243 9.03 8.85 3.87
CA CYS A 243 9.54 9.83 2.92
C CYS A 243 8.91 11.22 3.15
N LEU A 244 7.57 11.28 3.23
CA LEU A 244 6.85 12.53 3.51
C LEU A 244 7.27 13.14 4.85
N LYS A 245 7.42 12.32 5.90
CA LYS A 245 7.92 12.78 7.20
C LYS A 245 9.31 13.39 7.09
N ASN A 246 10.23 12.75 6.36
CA ASN A 246 11.61 13.25 6.19
C ASN A 246 11.67 14.54 5.35
N MET A 247 10.70 14.76 4.47
CA MET A 247 10.52 16.03 3.74
C MET A 247 9.87 17.13 4.60
N ARG A 248 9.50 16.83 5.85
CA ARG A 248 8.69 17.70 6.73
C ARG A 248 7.35 18.07 6.08
N ALA A 249 6.74 17.13 5.36
CA ALA A 249 5.40 17.27 4.78
C ALA A 249 4.34 16.71 5.73
N LYS A 250 3.08 17.12 5.53
CA LYS A 250 1.94 16.52 6.23
C LYS A 250 1.82 15.05 5.80
N VAL A 251 1.87 14.14 6.76
CA VAL A 251 1.69 12.71 6.53
C VAL A 251 0.19 12.38 6.61
N PRO A 252 -0.38 11.70 5.60
CA PRO A 252 -1.75 11.22 5.62
C PRO A 252 -1.95 9.99 6.51
#